data_AF-A0A3S3L5E6-F1
#
_entry.id   AF-A0A3S3L5E6-F1
#
_cell.length_a   1.000
_cell.length_b   1.000
_cell.length_c   1.000
_cell.angle_alpha   90.00
_cell.angle_beta   90.00
_cell.angle_gamma   90.00
#
_symmetry.space_group_name_H-M   'P 1'
#
loop_
_entity.id
_entity.type
_entity.pdbx_description
1 polymer ?
#
loop_
_entity_poly.entity_id
_entity_poly.type
_entity_poly.pdbx_seq_one_letter_code
_entity_poly.pdbx_strand_id
1 'polypeptide(L)'
;MVELETPQIDAVFHALGDATRRHMLRDLAGGERTVSQLAEPFAMSLAAASKHIKTLENAGLIRREVRGRTHLCRLEPGPLASAHQWLGFYERFWTNRLDVLERLLREQDARKAPGDSWAQDDSRKSPASKEGDDQ
;
A
#
# COMPACT_ATOMS: atom_id res chain seq x y z
N MET A 1 -10.06 26.84 2.20
CA MET A 1 -9.55 27.04 3.57
C MET A 1 -8.89 25.74 3.96
N VAL A 2 -7.59 25.61 3.71
CA VAL A 2 -6.81 24.44 4.14
C VAL A 2 -6.38 24.79 5.56
N GLU A 3 -7.10 24.28 6.55
CA GLU A 3 -6.68 24.42 7.94
C GLU A 3 -5.28 23.81 8.08
N LEU A 4 -4.44 24.46 8.88
CA LEU A 4 -3.04 24.09 9.08
C LEU A 4 -2.97 22.74 9.84
N GLU A 5 -3.26 21.62 9.18
CA GLU A 5 -3.13 20.24 9.69
C GLU A 5 -1.68 19.75 9.71
N THR A 6 -0.75 20.52 9.12
CA THR A 6 0.67 20.18 8.98
C THR A 6 1.35 19.78 10.30
N PRO A 7 1.18 20.50 11.43
CA PRO A 7 1.86 20.15 12.67
C PRO A 7 1.44 18.79 13.23
N GLN A 8 0.16 18.41 13.04
CA GLN A 8 -0.37 17.17 13.56
C GLN A 8 0.05 15.98 12.69
N ILE A 9 0.05 16.15 11.36
CA ILE A 9 0.49 15.08 10.47
C ILE A 9 2.00 14.84 10.56
N ASP A 10 2.80 15.90 10.78
CA ASP A 10 4.23 15.79 11.05
C ASP A 10 4.49 14.97 12.31
N ALA A 11 3.73 15.20 13.39
CA ALA A 11 3.82 14.42 14.62
C ALA A 11 3.46 12.95 14.41
N VAL A 12 2.42 12.67 13.60
CA VAL A 12 2.04 11.30 13.23
C VAL A 12 3.15 10.62 12.44
N PHE A 13 3.69 11.23 11.38
CA PHE A 13 4.77 10.62 10.60
C PHE A 13 6.05 10.46 11.40
N HIS A 14 6.42 11.45 12.22
CA HIS A 14 7.53 11.34 13.16
C HIS A 14 7.31 10.14 14.10
N ALA A 15 6.11 10.00 14.67
CA ALA A 15 5.77 8.86 15.52
C ALA A 15 5.82 7.51 14.76
N LEU A 16 5.33 7.46 13.53
CA LEU A 16 5.33 6.23 12.72
C LEU A 16 6.70 5.88 12.14
N GLY A 17 7.69 6.79 12.15
CA GLY A 17 9.04 6.53 11.64
C GLY A 17 9.83 5.46 12.42
N ASP A 18 9.49 5.22 13.69
CA ASP A 18 10.19 4.27 14.56
C ASP A 18 9.52 2.88 14.59
N ALA A 19 10.33 1.83 14.48
CA ALA A 19 9.82 0.46 14.42
C ALA A 19 9.15 0.01 15.73
N THR A 20 9.72 0.38 16.88
CA THR A 20 9.17 0.07 18.21
C THR A 20 7.79 0.69 18.38
N ARG A 21 7.63 1.98 18.03
CA ARG A 21 6.34 2.67 18.07
C ARG A 21 5.28 2.00 17.18
N ARG A 22 5.66 1.60 15.95
CA ARG A 22 4.74 0.86 15.05
C ARG A 22 4.32 -0.50 15.64
N HIS A 23 5.24 -1.20 16.31
CA HIS A 23 4.94 -2.47 16.96
C HIS A 23 3.99 -2.27 18.15
N MET A 24 4.24 -1.29 19.01
CA MET A 24 3.33 -0.95 20.12
C MET A 24 1.91 -0.62 19.64
N LEU A 25 1.77 0.13 18.54
CA LEU A 25 0.46 0.41 17.94
C LEU A 25 -0.23 -0.85 17.43
N ARG A 26 0.52 -1.78 16.84
CA ARG A 26 -0.01 -3.08 16.39
C ARG A 26 -0.50 -3.92 17.57
N ASP A 27 0.23 -3.93 18.68
CA ASP A 27 -0.18 -4.63 19.90
C ASP A 27 -1.46 -4.05 20.49
N LEU A 28 -1.60 -2.71 20.43
CA LEU A 28 -2.80 -1.99 20.88
C LEU A 28 -4.00 -2.15 19.95
N ALA A 29 -3.78 -2.47 18.66
CA ALA A 29 -4.86 -2.84 17.75
C ALA A 29 -5.57 -4.14 18.18
N GLY A 30 -4.88 -5.00 18.94
CA GLY A 30 -5.45 -6.21 19.54
C GLY A 30 -6.16 -5.98 20.90
N GLY A 31 -6.09 -4.78 21.47
CA GLY A 31 -6.75 -4.45 22.74
C GLY A 31 -5.95 -3.50 23.63
N GLU A 32 -6.60 -3.00 24.70
CA GLU A 32 -5.97 -2.14 25.70
C GLU A 32 -4.84 -2.89 26.44
N ARG A 33 -3.69 -2.24 26.62
CA ARG A 33 -2.51 -2.83 27.28
C ARG A 33 -1.87 -1.85 28.22
N THR A 34 -1.25 -2.34 29.28
CA THR A 34 -0.46 -1.50 30.19
C THR A 34 0.88 -1.10 29.59
N VAL A 35 1.46 -0.02 30.09
CA VAL A 35 2.83 0.41 29.73
C VAL A 35 3.85 -0.73 29.85
N SER A 36 3.75 -1.52 30.93
CA SER A 36 4.65 -2.65 31.17
C SER A 36 4.47 -3.77 30.14
N GLN A 37 3.22 -4.10 29.78
CA GLN A 37 2.93 -5.09 28.73
C GLN A 37 3.40 -4.63 27.34
N LEU A 38 3.32 -3.33 27.05
CA LEU A 38 3.87 -2.78 25.81
C LEU A 38 5.40 -2.77 25.79
N ALA A 39 6.05 -2.78 26.95
CA ALA A 39 7.50 -2.81 27.05
C ALA A 39 8.07 -4.24 26.98
N GLU A 40 7.31 -5.24 27.42
CA GLU A 40 7.72 -6.65 27.54
C GLU A 40 8.39 -7.24 26.27
N PRO A 41 7.91 -6.98 25.04
CA PRO A 41 8.54 -7.53 23.83
C PRO A 41 9.93 -6.95 23.53
N PHE A 42 10.31 -5.87 24.21
CA PHE A 42 11.52 -5.12 23.92
C PHE A 42 12.51 -5.25 25.08
N ALA A 43 13.78 -5.53 24.77
CA ALA A 43 14.87 -5.51 25.75
C ALA A 43 15.24 -4.06 26.16
N MET A 44 14.29 -3.33 26.73
CA MET A 44 14.45 -1.93 27.13
C MET A 44 13.88 -1.65 28.52
N SER A 45 14.27 -0.51 29.09
CA SER A 45 13.72 -0.06 30.37
C SER A 45 12.31 0.53 30.20
N LEU A 46 11.52 0.51 31.29
CA LEU A 46 10.20 1.17 31.32
C LEU A 46 10.28 2.68 31.04
N ALA A 47 11.40 3.32 31.39
CA ALA A 47 11.64 4.72 31.07
C ALA A 47 11.81 4.94 29.55
N ALA A 48 12.51 4.03 28.86
CA ALA A 48 12.61 4.07 27.41
C ALA A 48 11.24 3.84 26.74
N ALA A 49 10.51 2.81 27.17
CA ALA A 49 9.14 2.56 26.68
C ALA A 49 8.21 3.76 26.91
N SER A 50 8.29 4.40 28.08
CA SER A 50 7.51 5.60 28.40
C SER A 50 7.78 6.77 27.45
N LYS A 51 9.01 6.91 26.94
CA LYS A 51 9.33 7.92 25.90
C LYS A 51 8.61 7.62 24.59
N HIS A 52 8.63 6.37 24.13
CA HIS A 52 7.88 5.97 22.93
C HIS A 52 6.38 6.22 23.08
N ILE A 53 5.81 5.84 24.23
CA ILE A 53 4.40 6.06 24.56
C ILE A 53 4.07 7.55 24.58
N LYS A 54 4.91 8.40 25.19
CA LYS A 54 4.71 9.85 25.18
C LYS A 54 4.72 10.43 23.77
N THR A 55 5.62 9.96 22.89
CA THR A 55 5.63 10.38 21.48
C THR A 55 4.35 9.97 20.76
N LEU A 56 3.85 8.75 21.00
CA LEU A 56 2.59 8.27 20.42
C LEU A 56 1.39 9.09 20.94
N GLU A 57 1.37 9.41 22.22
CA GLU A 57 0.33 10.21 22.87
C GLU A 57 0.32 11.65 22.34
N ASN A 58 1.49 12.26 22.20
CA ASN A 58 1.64 13.60 21.59
C ASN A 58 1.15 13.63 20.13
N ALA A 59 1.31 12.53 19.39
CA ALA A 59 0.78 12.40 18.03
C ALA A 59 -0.72 12.06 17.99
N GLY A 60 -1.37 11.91 19.16
CA GLY A 60 -2.78 11.51 19.28
C GLY A 60 -3.06 10.06 18.85
N LEU A 61 -2.03 9.24 18.64
CA LEU A 61 -2.17 7.85 18.18
C LEU A 61 -2.58 6.90 19.30
N ILE A 62 -2.42 7.32 20.55
CA ILE A 62 -2.87 6.57 21.72
C ILE A 62 -3.48 7.51 22.76
N ARG A 63 -4.31 6.94 23.63
CA ARG A 63 -4.76 7.56 24.88
C ARG A 63 -4.25 6.75 26.05
N ARG A 64 -3.80 7.44 27.11
CA ARG A 64 -3.44 6.84 28.39
C ARG A 64 -4.51 7.12 29.43
N GLU A 65 -4.93 6.08 30.14
CA GLU A 65 -5.87 6.14 31.26
C GLU A 65 -5.19 5.58 32.52
N VAL A 66 -5.41 6.22 33.66
CA VAL A 66 -4.93 5.72 34.96
C VAL A 66 -6.04 4.87 35.59
N ARG A 67 -5.81 3.57 35.70
CA ARG A 67 -6.69 2.66 36.44
C ARG A 67 -5.98 2.13 37.68
N GLY A 68 -6.32 2.73 38.82
CA GLY A 68 -5.66 2.46 40.10
C GLY A 68 -4.17 2.80 40.05
N ARG A 69 -3.31 1.79 40.17
CA ARG A 69 -1.84 1.93 40.09
C ARG A 69 -1.27 1.68 38.70
N THR A 70 -2.11 1.31 37.73
CA THR A 70 -1.69 0.91 36.39
C THR A 70 -2.05 1.97 35.37
N HIS A 71 -1.17 2.13 34.38
CA HIS A 71 -1.40 2.99 33.23
C HIS A 71 -1.78 2.13 32.05
N LEU A 72 -3.03 2.26 31.64
CA LEU A 72 -3.59 1.55 30.51
C LEU A 72 -3.49 2.44 29.27
N CYS A 73 -3.05 1.86 28.17
CA CYS A 73 -2.91 2.51 26.89
C CYS A 73 -3.94 1.91 25.93
N ARG A 74 -4.55 2.78 25.12
CA ARG A 74 -5.53 2.42 24.09
C ARG A 74 -5.14 3.08 22.77
N LEU A 75 -5.33 2.37 21.66
CA LEU A 75 -5.16 2.92 20.31
C LEU A 75 -6.24 3.98 20.03
N GLU A 76 -5.83 5.10 19.46
CA GLU A 76 -6.70 6.14 18.91
C GLU A 76 -6.51 6.17 17.38
N PRO A 77 -7.42 5.57 16.59
CA PRO A 77 -7.22 5.38 15.16
C PRO A 77 -7.42 6.65 14.32
N GLY A 78 -7.99 7.71 14.89
CA GLY A 78 -8.31 8.96 14.18
C GLY A 78 -7.13 9.52 13.39
N PRO A 79 -5.97 9.79 14.02
CA PRO A 79 -4.81 10.34 13.31
C PRO A 79 -4.22 9.39 12.25
N LEU A 80 -4.39 8.07 12.40
CA LEU A 80 -4.00 7.11 11.34
C LEU A 80 -4.86 7.27 10.10
N ALA A 81 -6.18 7.53 10.27
CA ALA A 81 -7.07 7.77 9.15
C ALA A 81 -6.69 9.05 8.38
N SER A 82 -6.35 10.13 9.10
CA SER A 82 -5.86 11.37 8.48
C SER A 82 -4.56 11.15 7.69
N ALA A 83 -3.60 10.42 8.27
CA ALA A 83 -2.35 10.08 7.56
C ALA A 83 -2.61 9.21 6.32
N HIS A 84 -3.54 8.27 6.39
CA HIS A 84 -3.95 7.45 5.25
C HIS A 84 -4.59 8.31 4.14
N GLN A 85 -5.49 9.23 4.50
CA GLN A 85 -6.11 10.14 3.54
C GLN A 85 -5.08 11.02 2.82
N TRP A 86 -4.09 11.53 3.56
CA TRP A 86 -2.98 12.30 3.00
C TRP A 86 -2.15 11.46 2.02
N LEU A 87 -1.80 10.23 2.37
CA LEU A 87 -1.09 9.31 1.47
C LEU A 87 -1.91 8.98 0.21
N GLY A 88 -3.23 8.85 0.35
CA GLY A 88 -4.15 8.61 -0.76
C GLY A 88 -4.15 9.72 -1.83
N PHE A 89 -3.72 10.94 -1.48
CA PHE A 89 -3.49 11.99 -2.48
C PHE A 89 -2.39 11.60 -3.48
N TYR A 90 -1.28 11.06 -2.99
CA TYR A 90 -0.13 10.66 -3.79
C TYR A 90 -0.32 9.31 -4.46
N GLU A 91 -1.09 8.40 -3.86
CA GLU A 91 -1.47 7.12 -4.47
C GLU A 91 -2.08 7.32 -5.86
N ARG A 92 -3.01 8.27 -6.00
CA ARG A 92 -3.64 8.62 -7.29
C ARG A 92 -2.63 9.08 -8.35
N PHE A 93 -1.55 9.73 -7.94
CA PHE A 93 -0.50 10.16 -8.88
C PHE A 93 0.25 8.96 -9.46
N TRP A 94 0.47 7.92 -8.67
CA TRP A 94 1.17 6.71 -9.11
C TRP A 94 0.27 5.83 -9.97
N THR A 95 -1.00 5.65 -9.56
CA THR A 95 -1.98 4.86 -10.32
C THR A 95 -2.24 5.46 -11.70
N ASN A 96 -2.50 6.78 -11.79
CA ASN A 96 -2.77 7.42 -13.08
C ASN A 96 -1.61 7.28 -14.07
N ARG A 97 -0.36 7.28 -13.58
CA ARG A 97 0.82 7.17 -14.45
C ARG A 97 0.99 5.74 -14.97
N LEU A 98 0.61 4.74 -14.17
CA LEU A 98 0.56 3.34 -14.60
C LEU A 98 -0.58 3.10 -15.60
N ASP A 99 -1.76 3.70 -15.39
CA ASP A 99 -2.90 3.59 -16.30
C ASP A 99 -2.57 4.17 -17.70
N VAL A 100 -1.85 5.29 -17.74
CA VAL A 100 -1.37 5.89 -18.99
C VAL A 100 -0.37 4.98 -19.70
N LEU A 101 0.57 4.39 -18.96
CA LEU A 101 1.54 3.45 -19.52
C LEU A 101 0.85 2.20 -20.07
N GLU A 102 -0.11 1.65 -19.33
CA GLU A 102 -0.91 0.50 -19.75
C GLU A 102 -1.65 0.79 -21.06
N ARG A 103 -2.28 1.96 -21.18
CA ARG A 103 -2.95 2.38 -22.42
C ARG A 103 -1.98 2.41 -23.61
N LEU A 104 -0.80 3.03 -23.44
CA LEU A 104 0.19 3.15 -24.52
C LEU A 104 0.74 1.77 -24.95
N LEU A 105 0.96 0.85 -24.01
CA LEU A 105 1.38 -0.51 -24.32
C LEU A 105 0.28 -1.26 -25.09
N ARG A 106 -0.98 -1.20 -24.65
CA ARG A 106 -2.11 -1.80 -25.36
C ARG A 106 -2.27 -1.25 -26.78
N GLU A 107 -2.06 0.05 -26.98
CA GLU A 107 -2.06 0.68 -28.31
C GLU A 107 -0.87 0.28 -29.18
N GLN A 108 0.26 -0.11 -28.59
CA GLN A 108 1.41 -0.65 -29.32
C GLN A 108 1.17 -2.11 -29.74
N ASP A 109 0.66 -2.93 -28.83
CA ASP A 109 0.33 -4.34 -29.09
C ASP A 109 -0.81 -4.47 -30.11
N ALA A 110 -1.84 -3.62 -30.01
CA ALA A 110 -2.91 -3.53 -31.01
C ALA A 110 -2.43 -3.02 -32.38
N ARG A 111 -1.31 -2.29 -32.44
CA ARG A 111 -0.64 -1.95 -33.72
C ARG A 111 0.21 -3.09 -34.27
N LYS A 112 0.65 -4.00 -33.41
CA LYS A 112 1.48 -5.16 -33.77
C LYS A 112 0.67 -6.38 -34.24
N ALA A 113 -0.64 -6.43 -34.01
CA ALA A 113 -1.53 -7.48 -34.53
C ALA A 113 -2.68 -6.87 -35.36
N PRO A 114 -3.06 -7.40 -36.55
CA PRO A 114 -2.77 -8.73 -37.11
C PRO A 114 -1.96 -8.70 -38.44
N GLY A 115 -0.91 -9.51 -38.49
CA GLY A 115 -0.14 -9.80 -39.72
C GLY A 115 0.61 -11.14 -39.64
N ASP A 116 0.96 -11.58 -38.44
CA ASP A 116 1.72 -12.83 -38.24
C ASP A 116 0.88 -13.92 -37.57
N SER A 117 -0.09 -14.49 -38.30
CA SER A 117 -0.42 -15.90 -38.10
C SER A 117 -1.07 -16.52 -39.33
N TRP A 118 -0.23 -17.22 -40.10
CA TRP A 118 -0.48 -18.54 -40.66
C TRP A 118 -1.95 -19.02 -40.65
N ALA A 119 -2.63 -18.92 -41.79
CA ALA A 119 -3.84 -19.67 -42.15
C ALA A 119 -4.04 -19.37 -43.64
N GLN A 120 -3.99 -20.27 -44.62
CA GLN A 120 -4.37 -21.67 -44.77
C GLN A 120 -3.50 -22.21 -45.94
N ASP A 121 -2.84 -23.36 -45.88
CA ASP A 121 -3.46 -24.70 -45.96
C ASP A 121 -4.86 -24.70 -46.61
N ASP A 122 -4.98 -24.30 -47.88
CA ASP A 122 -5.82 -24.99 -48.85
C ASP A 122 -5.62 -24.43 -50.28
N SER A 123 -4.94 -25.17 -51.14
CA SER A 123 -5.37 -25.34 -52.54
C SER A 123 -4.48 -26.36 -53.24
N ARG A 124 -4.78 -27.62 -52.93
CA ARG A 124 -4.71 -28.66 -53.97
C ARG A 124 -5.63 -28.24 -55.12
N LYS A 125 -5.07 -27.67 -56.18
CA LYS A 125 -5.58 -27.87 -57.55
C LYS A 125 -4.53 -27.44 -58.56
N SER A 126 -3.72 -28.41 -58.99
CA SER A 126 -3.18 -28.41 -60.35
C SER A 126 -4.29 -28.84 -61.31
N PRO A 127 -4.57 -28.10 -62.38
CA PRO A 127 -4.98 -28.68 -63.63
C PRO A 127 -3.76 -28.65 -64.55
N ALA A 128 -2.94 -29.71 -64.50
CA ALA A 128 -1.98 -29.96 -65.56
C ALA A 128 -2.77 -30.51 -66.76
N SER A 129 -2.79 -29.70 -67.80
CA SER A 129 -3.16 -29.97 -69.17
C SER A 129 -2.75 -31.37 -69.67
N LYS A 130 -3.68 -32.04 -70.35
CA LYS A 130 -3.38 -33.06 -71.36
C LYS A 130 -4.23 -32.81 -72.60
N GLU A 131 -3.75 -31.90 -73.45
CA GLU A 131 -3.65 -32.13 -74.90
C GLU A 131 -2.41 -33.02 -75.10
N GLY A 132 -2.33 -34.03 -75.96
CA GLY A 132 -3.24 -34.60 -76.96
C GLY A 132 -2.55 -35.85 -77.54
N ASP A 133 -3.12 -36.35 -78.63
CA ASP A 133 -2.59 -37.36 -79.57
C ASP A 133 -2.45 -38.80 -79.08
N ASP A 134 -2.65 -39.82 -79.90
CA ASP A 134 -3.34 -40.05 -81.18
C ASP A 134 -3.12 -41.56 -81.42
N GLN A 135 -4.03 -42.20 -82.14
CA GLN A 135 -3.84 -43.47 -82.87
C GLN A 135 -3.58 -44.79 -82.11
#